data_AF-A0A061NUZ1-F1
#
_entry.id   AF-A0A061NUZ1-F1
#
_cell.length_a   1.000
_cell.length_b   1.000
_cell.length_c   1.000
_cell.angle_alpha   90.00
_cell.angle_beta   90.00
_cell.angle_gamma   90.00
#
_symmetry.space_group_name_H-M   'P 1'
#
loop_
_entity.id
_entity.type
_entity.pdbx_description
1 polymer ?
#
loop_
_entity_poly.entity_id
_entity_poly.type
_entity_poly.pdbx_seq_one_letter_code
_entity_poly.pdbx_strand_id
1 'polypeptide(L)' 'MGDTLLADDYGIGMPQGHELVDPINHALEVLMENGTYDDIYEDYFGERPMGT' A
#
# COMPACT_ATOMS: atom_id res chain seq x y z
N MET A 1 6.13 1.01 27.42
CA MET A 1 6.24 1.39 26.00
C MET A 1 6.11 0.10 25.22
N GLY A 2 4.96 -0.12 24.59
CA GLY A 2 4.74 -1.33 23.79
C GLY A 2 5.31 -1.05 22.41
N ASP A 3 6.46 -1.63 22.10
CA ASP A 3 7.06 -1.51 20.77
C ASP A 3 6.10 -2.14 19.76
N THR A 4 5.76 -1.42 18.70
CA THR A 4 4.85 -1.89 17.65
C THR A 4 5.45 -3.14 17.04
N LEU A 5 4.84 -4.29 17.33
CA LEU A 5 5.25 -5.60 16.83
C LEU A 5 4.92 -5.68 15.34
N LEU A 6 5.96 -5.59 14.51
CA LEU A 6 5.98 -5.77 13.06
C LEU A 6 5.06 -4.83 12.27
N ALA A 7 5.63 -3.71 11.81
CA ALA A 7 5.19 -3.10 10.55
C ALA A 7 5.61 -4.04 9.41
N ASP A 8 4.93 -5.19 9.28
CA ASP A 8 5.08 -6.01 8.09
C ASP A 8 4.37 -5.28 6.95
N ASP A 9 5.14 -4.89 5.94
CA ASP A 9 4.60 -4.29 4.73
C ASP A 9 3.62 -5.30 4.07
N TYR A 10 2.39 -4.84 3.83
CA TYR A 10 1.41 -5.65 3.11
C TYR A 10 1.79 -5.72 1.63
N GLY A 11 1.84 -6.94 1.08
CA GLY A 11 2.18 -7.19 -0.32
C GLY A 11 1.13 -8.02 -1.05
N ILE A 12 1.03 -7.84 -2.37
CA ILE A 12 0.20 -8.67 -3.25
C ILE A 12 1.03 -9.87 -3.72
N GLY A 13 0.68 -11.07 -3.25
CA GLY A 13 1.36 -12.31 -3.63
C GLY A 13 1.04 -12.72 -5.07
N MET A 14 2.09 -12.92 -5.88
CA MET A 14 1.97 -13.34 -7.29
C MET A 14 2.89 -14.54 -7.58
N PRO A 15 2.57 -15.38 -8.58
CA PRO A 15 3.49 -16.42 -9.04
C PRO A 15 4.84 -15.82 -9.45
N GLN A 16 5.93 -16.52 -9.15
CA GLN A 16 7.26 -16.06 -9.51
C GLN A 16 7.38 -15.92 -11.05
N GLY A 17 7.84 -14.76 -11.51
CA GLY A 17 8.03 -14.47 -12.94
C GLY A 17 6.75 -14.13 -13.69
N HIS A 18 5.65 -13.85 -13.00
CA HIS A 18 4.41 -13.43 -13.65
C HIS A 18 4.57 -12.04 -14.30
N GLU A 19 4.12 -11.89 -15.54
CA GLU A 19 4.27 -10.65 -16.33
C GLU A 19 3.59 -9.41 -15.70
N LEU A 20 2.61 -9.64 -14.82
CA LEU A 20 1.87 -8.59 -14.13
C LEU A 20 2.56 -8.04 -12.87
N VAL A 21 3.69 -8.62 -12.45
CA VAL A 21 4.39 -8.12 -11.25
C VAL A 21 4.79 -6.65 -11.44
N ASP A 22 5.48 -6.32 -12.54
CA ASP A 22 5.93 -4.95 -12.78
C ASP A 22 4.76 -3.96 -13.02
N PRO A 23 3.73 -4.30 -13.85
CA PRO A 23 2.55 -3.46 -13.99
C PRO A 23 1.81 -3.18 -12.67
N ILE A 24 1.69 -4.17 -11.79
CA ILE A 24 1.00 -4.01 -10.50
C ILE A 24 1.81 -3.10 -9.58
N ASN A 25 3.13 -3.32 -9.48
CA ASN A 25 4.00 -2.46 -8.67
C ASN A 25 3.95 -1.01 -9.14
N HIS A 26 3.97 -0.76 -10.46
CA HIS A 26 3.86 0.59 -11.01
C HIS A 26 2.48 1.21 -10.73
N ALA A 27 1.39 0.44 -10.85
CA ALA A 27 0.06 0.93 -10.51
C ALA A 27 -0.03 1.33 -9.02
N LEU A 28 0.53 0.52 -8.11
CA LEU A 28 0.58 0.83 -6.68
C LEU A 28 1.38 2.11 -6.41
N GLU A 29 2.52 2.29 -7.08
CA GLU A 29 3.32 3.52 -6.99
C GLU A 29 2.51 4.75 -7.41
N VAL A 30 1.83 4.70 -8.56
CA VAL A 30 0.97 5.80 -9.03
C VAL A 30 -0.15 6.12 -8.05
N LEU A 31 -0.78 5.10 -7.43
CA LEU A 31 -1.83 5.31 -6.44
C LEU A 31 -1.31 5.97 -5.15
N MET A 32 -0.08 5.69 -4.75
CA MET A 32 0.57 6.35 -3.62
C MET A 32 0.95 7.79 -3.97
N GLU A 33 1.53 8.04 -5.14
CA GLU A 33 1.96 9.37 -5.58
C GLU A 33 0.81 10.35 -5.77
N ASN A 34 -0.33 9.88 -6.29
CA ASN A 34 -1.48 10.72 -6.57
C ASN A 34 -2.44 10.87 -5.39
N GLY A 35 -2.16 10.23 -4.24
CA GLY A 35 -2.98 10.29 -3.03
C GLY A 35 -4.24 9.41 -3.04
N THR A 36 -4.52 8.67 -4.13
CA THR A 36 -5.67 7.75 -4.19
C THR A 36 -5.56 6.66 -3.14
N TYR A 37 -4.35 6.19 -2.84
CA TYR A 37 -4.12 5.23 -1.76
C TYR A 37 -4.55 5.78 -0.40
N ASP A 38 -4.28 7.05 -0.14
CA ASP A 38 -4.68 7.72 1.11
C ASP A 38 -6.20 7.88 1.20
N ASP A 39 -6.85 8.22 0.08
CA ASP A 39 -8.32 8.30 -0.01
C ASP A 39 -8.96 6.94 0.30
N ILE A 40 -8.44 5.86 -0.30
CA ILE A 40 -8.89 4.49 0.00
C ILE A 40 -8.65 4.17 1.48
N TYR A 41 -7.48 4.50 2.02
CA TYR A 41 -7.19 4.22 3.43
C TYR A 41 -8.17 4.95 4.36
N GLU A 42 -8.46 6.22 4.08
CA GLU A 42 -9.43 7.04 4.82
C GLU A 42 -10.84 6.43 4.79
N ASP A 43 -11.29 5.97 3.63
CA ASP A 43 -12.62 5.35 3.47
C ASP A 43 -12.80 4.07 4.30
N TYR A 44 -11.74 3.25 4.43
CA TYR A 44 -11.83 1.96 5.11
C TYR A 44 -11.32 1.96 6.56
N PHE A 45 -10.41 2.86 6.92
CA PHE A 45 -9.73 2.88 8.22
C PHE A 45 -9.81 4.22 8.96
N GLY A 46 -10.23 5.31 8.32
CA GLY A 46 -10.64 6.55 8.95
C GLY A 46 -9.58 7.64 9.14
N GLU A 47 -8.28 7.32 9.27
CA GLU A 47 -7.20 8.32 9.37
C GLU A 47 -6.07 7.99 8.40
N ARG A 48 -5.63 8.95 7.59
CA ARG A 48 -4.55 8.74 6.62
C ARG A 48 -3.23 8.37 7.34
N PRO A 49 -2.48 7.37 6.84
CA PRO A 49 -1.24 6.93 7.47
C PRO A 49 -0.12 7.96 7.33
N MET A 50 -0.15 8.77 6.26
CA MET A 50 0.70 9.93 6.03
C MET A 50 -0.13 11.20 6.24
N GLY A 51 -0.31 11.62 7.50
CA GLY A 51 -1.06 12.83 7.84
C GLY A 51 -0.75 14.03 6.92
N THR A 52 -1.81 14.82 6.65
CA THR A 52 -1.88 15.93 5.68
C THR A 52 -0.64 16.81 5.57
#